data_AF-A0A918T741-F1
#
_entry.id   AF-A0A918T741-F1
#
_cell.length_a   1.000
_cell.length_b   1.000
_cell.length_c   1.000
_cell.angle_alpha   90.00
_cell.angle_beta   90.00
_cell.angle_gamma   90.00
#
_symmetry.space_group_name_H-M   'P 1'
#
loop_
_entity.id
_entity.type
_entity.pdbx_description
1 polymer ?
#
loop_
_entity_poly.entity_id
_entity_poly.type
_entity_poly.pdbx_seq_one_letter_code
_entity_poly.pdbx_strand_id
1 'polypeptide(L)'
;MNLLKASLLTAALATAPLAAHAESDFVDGAGNASAKLDFRVTIPRVLFLQVGTGTNKADNTAVDLIQFAPSAAALGTGAVAGTGGDLGNGSVTAKVRGNNGAIQLTATTAGTGLSNGDGDFIPFSEIDTASTPMASGGSALPAPELVNGASAPVTLTPASGKVVDLEARWTFSFANSAIYAPGTYGGAGTTNGGRVVYTAVMP
;
A
#
# COMPACT_ATOMS: atom_id res chain seq x y z
N MET A 1 19.78 -54.38 20.54
CA MET A 1 21.23 -54.16 20.62
C MET A 1 21.65 -53.33 19.41
N ASN A 2 22.42 -52.26 19.67
CA ASN A 2 23.00 -51.21 18.82
C ASN A 2 22.45 -49.82 19.17
N LEU A 3 22.90 -49.21 20.28
CA LEU A 3 24.18 -48.51 20.52
C LEU A 3 24.10 -47.03 20.15
N LEU A 4 24.13 -46.23 21.22
CA LEU A 4 24.30 -44.78 21.36
C LEU A 4 25.23 -44.12 20.32
N LYS A 5 24.97 -42.83 20.01
CA LYS A 5 25.88 -41.70 20.38
C LYS A 5 25.24 -40.32 20.12
N ALA A 6 25.29 -39.51 21.17
CA ALA A 6 24.86 -38.12 21.28
C ALA A 6 25.75 -37.14 20.51
N SER A 7 25.25 -35.93 20.22
CA SER A 7 26.01 -34.68 20.34
C SER A 7 25.08 -33.45 20.35
N LEU A 8 25.23 -32.66 21.41
CA LEU A 8 24.57 -31.40 21.72
C LEU A 8 24.94 -30.29 20.71
N LEU A 9 24.05 -29.30 20.52
CA LEU A 9 24.47 -27.90 20.59
C LEU A 9 23.30 -27.03 21.06
N THR A 10 23.24 -26.85 22.38
CA THR A 10 22.44 -25.82 23.04
C THR A 10 22.99 -24.48 22.58
N ALA A 11 22.25 -23.75 21.73
CA ALA A 11 22.58 -22.36 21.44
C ALA A 11 22.27 -21.54 22.69
N ALA A 12 23.26 -21.41 23.58
CA ALA A 12 23.27 -20.38 24.58
C ALA A 12 23.26 -19.03 23.85
N LEU A 13 22.09 -18.42 23.68
CA LEU A 13 22.02 -16.98 23.46
C LEU A 13 22.65 -16.38 24.70
N ALA A 14 23.89 -15.91 24.54
CA ALA A 14 24.56 -15.10 25.52
C ALA A 14 23.65 -13.91 25.83
N THR A 15 22.94 -13.97 26.94
CA THR A 15 22.50 -12.80 27.67
C THR A 15 23.78 -12.13 28.16
N ALA A 16 24.44 -11.38 27.27
CA ALA A 16 25.52 -10.52 27.68
C ALA A 16 24.96 -9.62 28.78
N PRO A 17 25.51 -9.64 30.01
CA PRO A 17 25.11 -8.69 31.00
C PRO A 17 25.44 -7.31 30.43
N LEU A 18 24.40 -6.51 30.18
CA LEU A 18 24.57 -5.08 29.96
C LEU A 18 25.12 -4.54 31.27
N ALA A 19 26.44 -4.51 31.40
CA ALA A 19 27.11 -3.78 32.46
C ALA A 19 26.65 -2.32 32.31
N ALA A 20 25.73 -1.89 33.16
CA ALA A 20 25.32 -0.50 33.23
C ALA A 20 26.50 0.29 33.81
N HIS A 21 27.33 0.85 32.92
CA HIS A 21 28.41 1.74 33.31
C HIS A 21 27.80 3.10 33.66
N ALA A 22 27.45 3.30 34.93
CA ALA A 22 27.08 4.61 35.44
C ALA A 22 28.37 5.38 35.77
N GLU A 23 28.63 6.47 35.05
CA GLU A 23 29.65 7.44 35.47
C GLU A 23 29.07 8.27 36.63
N SER A 24 29.91 8.54 37.62
CA SER A 24 29.61 9.46 38.71
C SER A 24 30.89 10.19 39.05
N ASP A 25 30.76 11.48 39.34
CA ASP A 25 31.89 12.35 39.67
C ASP A 25 31.57 13.08 40.97
N PHE A 26 32.57 13.17 41.84
CA PHE A 26 32.44 13.72 43.18
C PHE A 26 33.54 14.72 43.43
N VAL A 27 33.15 15.96 43.76
CA VAL A 27 34.06 17.06 44.05
C VAL A 27 33.88 17.48 45.51
N ASP A 28 34.99 17.58 46.23
CA ASP A 28 35.07 18.16 47.57
C ASP A 28 35.85 19.48 47.52
N GLY A 29 35.26 20.57 48.00
CA GLY A 29 35.74 21.95 47.78
C GLY A 29 35.14 22.64 46.54
N ALA A 30 35.77 23.71 46.05
CA ALA A 30 35.26 24.45 44.89
C ALA A 30 35.64 23.76 43.56
N GLY A 31 34.65 23.33 42.78
CA GLY A 31 34.83 22.73 41.45
C GLY A 31 33.52 22.31 40.79
N ASN A 32 33.59 21.63 39.64
CA ASN A 32 32.45 21.11 38.89
C ASN A 32 32.55 19.59 38.77
N ALA A 33 31.46 18.87 39.06
CA ALA A 33 31.34 17.43 38.81
C ALA A 33 30.61 17.16 37.48
N SER A 34 30.97 16.12 36.73
CA SER A 34 30.32 15.75 35.47
C SER A 34 30.21 14.22 35.28
N ALA A 35 29.08 13.76 34.76
CA ALA A 35 28.83 12.35 34.42
C ALA A 35 28.18 12.25 33.03
N LYS A 36 28.43 11.14 32.32
CA LYS A 36 27.95 10.90 30.95
C LYS A 36 26.97 9.73 30.89
N LEU A 37 26.07 9.80 29.92
CA LEU A 37 25.16 8.72 29.52
C LEU A 37 25.03 8.73 28.01
N ASP A 38 25.04 7.54 27.40
CA ASP A 38 24.82 7.36 25.98
C ASP A 38 23.41 6.82 25.69
N PHE A 39 22.78 7.31 24.62
CA PHE A 39 21.47 6.85 24.14
C PHE A 39 21.60 6.17 22.78
N ARG A 40 20.86 5.06 22.59
CA ARG A 40 20.74 4.38 21.31
C ARG A 40 19.28 4.13 20.95
N VAL A 41 18.93 4.47 19.71
CA VAL A 41 17.64 4.12 19.10
C VAL A 41 17.92 3.35 17.80
N THR A 42 17.25 2.22 17.62
CA THR A 42 17.30 1.46 16.36
C THR A 42 15.94 1.52 15.70
N ILE A 43 15.88 2.07 14.49
CA ILE A 43 14.64 2.17 13.69
C ILE A 43 14.72 1.17 12.54
N PRO A 44 13.80 0.19 12.44
CA PRO A 44 13.77 -0.74 11.33
C PRO A 44 13.27 -0.06 10.05
N ARG A 45 13.61 -0.66 8.90
CA ARG A 45 13.00 -0.30 7.62
C ARG A 45 11.54 -0.77 7.60
N VAL A 46 10.64 0.09 7.15
CA VAL A 46 9.22 -0.23 7.00
C VAL A 46 8.70 0.21 5.63
N LEU A 47 7.82 -0.62 5.06
CA LEU A 47 6.96 -0.28 3.92
C LEU A 47 5.57 -0.83 4.21
N PHE A 48 4.56 0.01 4.04
CA PHE A 48 3.17 -0.35 4.15
C PHE A 48 2.41 0.25 2.99
N LEU A 49 1.59 -0.58 2.35
CA LEU A 49 0.65 -0.20 1.31
C LEU A 49 -0.72 -0.74 1.71
N GLN A 50 -1.73 0.11 1.61
CA GLN A 50 -3.13 -0.25 1.71
C GLN A 50 -3.88 0.38 0.54
N VAL A 51 -4.77 -0.39 -0.07
CA VAL A 51 -5.79 0.08 -1.02
C VAL A 51 -7.08 -0.66 -0.66
N GLY A 52 -8.09 0.07 -0.23
CA GLY A 52 -9.33 -0.51 0.29
C GLY A 52 -9.28 -0.88 1.76
N THR A 53 -10.14 -1.82 2.14
CA THR A 53 -10.26 -2.39 3.49
C THR A 53 -8.89 -2.82 4.03
N GLY A 54 -8.48 -2.26 5.16
CA GLY A 54 -7.16 -2.49 5.73
C GLY A 54 -7.09 -2.15 7.21
N THR A 55 -6.06 -2.68 7.88
CA THR A 55 -5.68 -2.27 9.24
C THR A 55 -4.27 -1.69 9.18
N ASN A 56 -4.07 -0.56 9.82
CA ASN A 56 -2.82 0.18 9.75
C ASN A 56 -1.63 -0.68 10.20
N LYS A 57 -0.63 -0.86 9.32
CA LYS A 57 0.61 -1.63 9.55
C LYS A 57 0.38 -3.11 9.88
N ALA A 58 -0.68 -3.71 9.33
CA ALA A 58 -0.95 -5.13 9.42
C ALA A 58 -1.37 -5.70 8.07
N ASP A 59 -1.08 -6.99 7.84
CA ASP A 59 -1.53 -7.70 6.65
C ASP A 59 -3.06 -7.84 6.66
N ASN A 60 -3.66 -7.67 5.48
CA ASN A 60 -5.08 -7.91 5.26
C ASN A 60 -5.26 -8.60 3.90
N THR A 61 -6.14 -9.60 3.85
CA THR A 61 -6.44 -10.37 2.63
C THR A 61 -7.75 -9.94 1.96
N ALA A 62 -8.48 -8.98 2.55
CA ALA A 62 -9.70 -8.43 1.97
C ALA A 62 -9.38 -7.72 0.66
N VAL A 63 -10.26 -7.91 -0.32
CA VAL A 63 -10.19 -7.23 -1.61
C VAL A 63 -11.56 -6.60 -1.85
N ASP A 64 -11.61 -5.28 -1.88
CA ASP A 64 -12.85 -4.57 -2.16
C ASP A 64 -13.20 -4.67 -3.65
N LEU A 65 -14.50 -4.84 -3.92
CA LEU A 65 -15.03 -4.75 -5.28
C LEU A 65 -15.59 -3.34 -5.49
N ILE A 66 -15.20 -2.73 -6.61
CA ILE A 66 -15.86 -1.54 -7.16
C ILE A 66 -16.68 -1.98 -8.37
N GLN A 67 -17.98 -1.70 -8.33
CA GLN A 67 -18.93 -2.11 -9.37
C GLN A 67 -19.53 -0.89 -10.07
N PHE A 68 -19.57 -0.96 -11.40
CA PHE A 68 -20.24 0.00 -12.26
C PHE A 68 -21.44 -0.66 -12.92
N ALA A 69 -22.57 0.05 -12.96
CA ALA A 69 -23.81 -0.45 -13.53
C ALA A 69 -24.48 0.65 -14.36
N PRO A 70 -23.97 0.94 -15.58
CA PRO A 70 -24.67 1.85 -16.49
C PRO A 70 -26.09 1.36 -16.76
N SER A 71 -27.05 2.28 -16.76
CA SER A 71 -28.39 1.97 -17.26
C SER A 71 -28.37 1.78 -18.78
N ALA A 72 -29.32 1.04 -19.33
CA ALA A 72 -29.40 0.83 -20.79
C ALA A 72 -29.50 2.15 -21.59
N ALA A 73 -30.15 3.17 -21.02
CA ALA A 73 -30.27 4.49 -21.64
C ALA A 73 -28.99 5.34 -21.54
N ALA A 74 -28.04 4.95 -20.69
CA ALA A 74 -26.81 5.70 -20.42
C ALA A 74 -25.57 5.08 -21.08
N LEU A 75 -25.70 4.00 -21.87
CA LEU A 75 -24.55 3.36 -22.51
C LEU A 75 -23.87 4.33 -23.49
N GLY A 76 -22.56 4.54 -23.34
CA GLY A 76 -21.79 5.44 -24.20
C GLY A 76 -22.08 6.93 -23.99
N THR A 77 -22.78 7.33 -22.91
CA THR A 77 -23.19 8.73 -22.69
C THR A 77 -22.31 9.47 -21.67
N GLY A 78 -21.22 8.86 -21.19
CA GLY A 78 -20.30 9.44 -20.21
C GLY A 78 -20.34 8.77 -18.84
N ALA A 79 -19.58 9.36 -17.91
CA ALA A 79 -19.09 8.69 -16.71
C ALA A 79 -20.19 8.13 -15.79
N VAL A 80 -19.92 6.93 -15.27
CA VAL A 80 -20.76 6.18 -14.34
C VAL A 80 -20.02 6.06 -13.01
N ALA A 81 -20.67 6.48 -11.93
CA ALA A 81 -20.11 6.36 -10.59
C ALA A 81 -20.02 4.89 -10.16
N GLY A 82 -18.94 4.54 -9.46
CA GLY A 82 -18.79 3.23 -8.84
C GLY A 82 -19.65 3.06 -7.58
N THR A 83 -19.89 1.80 -7.24
CA THR A 83 -20.47 1.37 -5.97
C THR A 83 -19.52 0.39 -5.28
N GLY A 84 -19.64 0.20 -3.97
CA GLY A 84 -18.70 -0.60 -3.17
C GLY A 84 -17.51 0.20 -2.64
N GLY A 85 -16.42 -0.50 -2.29
CA GLY A 85 -15.26 0.05 -1.59
C GLY A 85 -15.45 0.21 -0.07
N ASP A 86 -14.36 0.27 0.70
CA ASP A 86 -14.41 0.44 2.17
C ASP A 86 -15.00 1.78 2.61
N LEU A 87 -14.95 2.80 1.75
CA LEU A 87 -15.54 4.11 2.00
C LEU A 87 -16.93 4.29 1.38
N GLY A 88 -17.43 3.27 0.67
CA GLY A 88 -18.66 3.36 -0.13
C GLY A 88 -18.51 4.23 -1.38
N ASN A 89 -19.59 4.34 -2.17
CA ASN A 89 -19.66 5.18 -3.38
C ASN A 89 -18.48 4.96 -4.35
N GLY A 90 -18.03 3.71 -4.52
CA GLY A 90 -16.94 3.38 -5.41
C GLY A 90 -15.60 3.95 -4.96
N SER A 91 -15.44 4.20 -3.65
CA SER A 91 -14.26 4.85 -3.09
C SER A 91 -13.55 3.95 -2.09
N VAL A 92 -12.23 4.05 -2.10
CA VAL A 92 -11.35 3.30 -1.20
C VAL A 92 -10.39 4.18 -0.42
N THR A 93 -9.97 3.70 0.74
CA THR A 93 -8.80 4.23 1.45
C THR A 93 -7.51 3.78 0.75
N ALA A 94 -6.66 4.72 0.34
CA ALA A 94 -5.33 4.43 -0.17
C ALA A 94 -4.26 5.05 0.73
N LYS A 95 -3.27 4.25 1.14
CA LYS A 95 -2.22 4.69 2.07
C LYS A 95 -0.89 4.07 1.73
N VAL A 96 0.16 4.89 1.70
CA VAL A 96 1.55 4.45 1.58
C VAL A 96 2.37 5.06 2.70
N ARG A 97 3.09 4.20 3.42
CA ARG A 97 4.03 4.62 4.47
C ARG A 97 5.36 3.91 4.31
N GLY A 98 6.45 4.65 4.31
CA GLY A 98 7.79 4.08 4.33
C GLY A 98 8.84 5.07 4.81
N ASN A 99 10.02 4.58 5.20
CA ASN A 99 11.04 5.38 5.89
C ASN A 99 12.46 5.30 5.29
N ASN A 100 12.60 4.93 4.01
CA ASN A 100 13.92 4.82 3.35
C ASN A 100 14.02 5.63 2.04
N GLY A 101 13.28 6.73 1.93
CA GLY A 101 13.34 7.62 0.77
C GLY A 101 12.11 7.50 -0.13
N ALA A 102 12.29 7.82 -1.41
CA ALA A 102 11.21 7.82 -2.40
C ALA A 102 10.64 6.41 -2.61
N ILE A 103 9.34 6.32 -2.86
CA ILE A 103 8.64 5.05 -3.10
C ILE A 103 8.07 5.07 -4.51
N GLN A 104 8.32 4.02 -5.29
CA GLN A 104 7.67 3.81 -6.58
C GLN A 104 6.37 3.04 -6.37
N LEU A 105 5.25 3.61 -6.79
CA LEU A 105 3.94 2.97 -6.76
C LEU A 105 3.48 2.65 -8.18
N THR A 106 3.07 1.41 -8.42
CA THR A 106 2.57 0.93 -9.72
C THR A 106 1.24 0.23 -9.57
N ALA A 107 0.47 0.17 -10.65
CA ALA A 107 -0.69 -0.70 -10.78
C ALA A 107 -0.44 -1.70 -11.91
N THR A 108 -0.81 -2.97 -11.72
CA THR A 108 -0.81 -3.99 -12.78
C THR A 108 -2.20 -4.57 -12.94
N THR A 109 -2.71 -4.55 -14.15
CA THR A 109 -4.03 -5.06 -14.53
C THR A 109 -3.89 -6.20 -15.55
N ALA A 110 -5.00 -6.77 -15.99
CA ALA A 110 -4.98 -7.71 -17.10
C ALA A 110 -4.56 -7.03 -18.42
N GLY A 111 -3.66 -7.69 -19.19
CA GLY A 111 -3.09 -7.12 -20.42
C GLY A 111 -4.07 -6.92 -21.57
N THR A 112 -5.23 -7.57 -21.55
CA THR A 112 -6.29 -7.42 -22.56
C THR A 112 -7.41 -6.47 -22.13
N GLY A 113 -7.48 -6.10 -20.85
CA GLY A 113 -8.62 -5.38 -20.26
C GLY A 113 -9.54 -6.28 -19.43
N LEU A 114 -10.66 -5.71 -19.00
CA LEU A 114 -11.76 -6.43 -18.35
C LEU A 114 -12.44 -7.32 -19.39
N SER A 115 -12.55 -8.62 -19.17
CA SER A 115 -13.19 -9.56 -20.10
C SER A 115 -14.62 -9.89 -19.68
N ASN A 116 -15.52 -10.09 -20.65
CA ASN A 116 -16.83 -10.68 -20.39
C ASN A 116 -16.84 -12.22 -20.35
N GLY A 117 -15.71 -12.87 -20.65
CA GLY A 117 -15.61 -14.33 -20.77
C GLY A 117 -16.02 -14.89 -22.14
N ASP A 118 -16.58 -14.06 -23.02
CA ASP A 118 -17.12 -14.44 -24.34
C ASP A 118 -16.34 -13.80 -25.51
N GLY A 119 -15.16 -13.22 -25.22
CA GLY A 119 -14.25 -12.68 -26.23
C GLY A 119 -14.29 -11.17 -26.41
N ASP A 120 -15.17 -10.45 -25.70
CA ASP A 120 -15.18 -8.99 -25.68
C ASP A 120 -14.43 -8.44 -24.45
N PHE A 121 -13.91 -7.21 -24.61
CA PHE A 121 -13.10 -6.56 -23.59
C PHE A 121 -13.42 -5.07 -23.44
N ILE A 122 -13.30 -4.58 -22.21
CA ILE A 122 -13.27 -3.15 -21.87
C ILE A 122 -11.85 -2.80 -21.41
N PRO A 123 -11.17 -1.81 -22.03
CA PRO A 123 -9.83 -1.44 -21.62
C PRO A 123 -9.84 -0.77 -20.23
N PHE A 124 -8.77 -0.96 -19.46
CA PHE A 124 -8.63 -0.34 -18.13
C PHE A 124 -8.55 1.18 -18.16
N SER A 125 -8.24 1.77 -19.32
CA SER A 125 -8.30 3.22 -19.54
C SER A 125 -9.71 3.79 -19.47
N GLU A 126 -10.76 2.96 -19.43
CA GLU A 126 -12.12 3.39 -19.13
C GLU A 126 -12.38 3.53 -17.62
N ILE A 127 -11.43 3.17 -16.76
CA ILE A 127 -11.56 3.29 -15.30
C ILE A 127 -10.70 4.44 -14.80
N ASP A 128 -11.36 5.57 -14.54
CA ASP A 128 -10.71 6.75 -13.98
C ASP A 128 -10.58 6.64 -12.47
N THR A 129 -9.50 7.20 -11.92
CA THR A 129 -9.26 7.28 -10.47
C THR A 129 -9.04 8.73 -10.04
N ALA A 130 -9.99 9.30 -9.31
CA ALA A 130 -9.82 10.59 -8.65
C ALA A 130 -9.18 10.40 -7.28
N SER A 131 -8.11 11.15 -6.98
CA SER A 131 -7.44 11.11 -5.68
C SER A 131 -7.66 12.40 -4.90
N THR A 132 -8.12 12.27 -3.66
CA THR A 132 -8.35 13.41 -2.74
C THR A 132 -7.74 13.14 -1.37
N PRO A 133 -7.20 14.14 -0.66
CA PRO A 133 -6.63 13.93 0.67
C PRO A 133 -7.69 13.44 1.68
N MET A 134 -7.31 12.50 2.55
CA MET A 134 -8.22 12.04 3.63
C MET A 134 -8.39 13.10 4.75
N ALA A 135 -7.41 13.98 4.91
CA ALA A 135 -7.46 15.09 5.87
C ALA A 135 -7.40 16.44 5.13
N SER A 136 -8.17 17.42 5.60
CA SER A 136 -8.15 18.78 5.06
C SER A 136 -6.74 19.37 5.13
N GLY A 137 -6.25 19.93 4.02
CA GLY A 137 -4.91 20.50 3.92
C GLY A 137 -3.77 19.47 3.76
N GLY A 138 -4.08 18.17 3.70
CA GLY A 138 -3.10 17.12 3.44
C GLY A 138 -2.72 17.01 1.95
N SER A 139 -1.58 16.37 1.68
CA SER A 139 -1.23 15.94 0.31
C SER A 139 -1.88 14.59 0.01
N ALA A 140 -2.58 14.49 -1.11
CA ALA A 140 -3.19 13.24 -1.54
C ALA A 140 -2.12 12.29 -2.07
N LEU A 141 -2.21 11.01 -1.72
CA LEU A 141 -1.50 9.94 -2.41
C LEU A 141 -1.97 9.87 -3.88
N PRO A 142 -1.14 10.20 -4.88
CA PRO A 142 -1.53 10.03 -6.29
C PRO A 142 -1.78 8.56 -6.63
N ALA A 143 -2.78 8.30 -7.46
CA ALA A 143 -3.08 6.96 -7.97
C ALA A 143 -2.26 6.70 -9.25
N PRO A 144 -1.70 5.49 -9.45
CA PRO A 144 -1.22 5.08 -10.76
C PRO A 144 -2.36 5.04 -11.77
N GLU A 145 -2.09 5.51 -12.99
CA GLU A 145 -3.03 5.40 -14.10
C GLU A 145 -3.32 3.93 -14.40
N LEU A 146 -4.60 3.59 -14.60
CA LEU A 146 -5.00 2.25 -14.97
C LEU A 146 -4.92 2.11 -16.49
N VAL A 147 -4.05 1.20 -16.92
CA VAL A 147 -3.86 0.81 -18.31
C VAL A 147 -3.93 -0.70 -18.41
N ASN A 148 -4.08 -1.23 -19.61
CA ASN A 148 -3.98 -2.68 -19.82
C ASN A 148 -2.53 -3.13 -19.55
N GLY A 149 -2.34 -3.99 -18.55
CA GLY A 149 -1.03 -4.42 -18.09
C GLY A 149 -0.45 -3.50 -17.01
N ALA A 150 0.86 -3.25 -17.06
CA ALA A 150 1.56 -2.47 -16.03
C ALA A 150 1.51 -0.96 -16.32
N SER A 151 1.19 -0.16 -15.30
CA SER A 151 1.25 1.29 -15.35
C SER A 151 2.69 1.80 -15.36
N ALA A 152 2.88 3.05 -15.80
CA ALA A 152 4.08 3.79 -15.44
C ALA A 152 4.15 3.95 -13.89
N PRO A 153 5.35 3.97 -13.29
CA PRO A 153 5.49 4.16 -11.86
C PRO A 153 5.22 5.62 -11.46
N VAL A 154 4.48 5.78 -10.38
CA VAL A 154 4.30 7.05 -9.68
C VAL A 154 5.36 7.17 -8.59
N THR A 155 6.20 8.20 -8.68
CA THR A 155 7.25 8.46 -7.69
C THR A 155 6.67 9.26 -6.52
N LEU A 156 6.68 8.68 -5.33
CA LEU A 156 6.26 9.31 -4.09
C LEU A 156 7.50 9.84 -3.36
N THR A 157 7.69 11.15 -3.37
CA THR A 157 8.86 11.80 -2.75
C THR A 157 8.55 12.18 -1.29
N PRO A 158 9.46 11.90 -0.33
CA PRO A 158 9.34 12.40 1.03
C PRO A 158 9.23 13.92 1.07
N ALA A 159 8.26 14.46 1.80
CA ALA A 159 8.15 15.90 2.03
C ALA A 159 9.31 16.43 2.89
N SER A 160 9.86 15.59 3.78
CA SER A 160 11.04 15.87 4.58
C SER A 160 11.77 14.57 4.95
N GLY A 161 13.10 14.63 5.00
CA GLY A 161 13.93 13.48 5.37
C GLY A 161 13.75 12.29 4.42
N LYS A 162 13.40 11.13 4.99
CA LYS A 162 13.27 9.85 4.27
C LYS A 162 11.88 9.22 4.40
N VAL A 163 10.92 9.94 4.97
CA VAL A 163 9.60 9.40 5.30
C VAL A 163 8.57 9.81 4.26
N VAL A 164 7.92 8.82 3.67
CA VAL A 164 6.66 8.98 2.94
C VAL A 164 5.55 8.54 3.89
N ASP A 165 4.57 9.41 4.09
CA ASP A 165 3.31 9.10 4.77
C ASP A 165 2.22 9.85 4.02
N LEU A 166 1.60 9.17 3.07
CA LEU A 166 0.57 9.72 2.20
C LEU A 166 -0.69 8.88 2.32
N GLU A 167 -1.82 9.57 2.35
CA GLU A 167 -3.14 8.96 2.47
C GLU A 167 -4.14 9.73 1.61
N ALA A 168 -4.98 8.99 0.88
CA ALA A 168 -6.02 9.55 0.02
C ALA A 168 -7.28 8.69 0.04
N ARG A 169 -8.40 9.35 -0.29
CA ARG A 169 -9.56 8.68 -0.87
C ARG A 169 -9.32 8.58 -2.37
N TRP A 170 -9.30 7.35 -2.88
CA TRP A 170 -9.37 7.09 -4.31
C TRP A 170 -10.81 6.76 -4.67
N THR A 171 -11.39 7.51 -5.59
CA THR A 171 -12.77 7.32 -6.08
C THR A 171 -12.70 6.92 -7.54
N PHE A 172 -13.35 5.81 -7.89
CA PHE A 172 -13.32 5.29 -9.25
C PHE A 172 -14.61 5.61 -10.01
N SER A 173 -14.47 5.88 -11.30
CA SER A 173 -15.58 6.01 -12.26
C SER A 173 -15.30 5.22 -13.53
N PHE A 174 -16.36 4.71 -14.14
CA PHE A 174 -16.28 4.12 -15.47
C PHE A 174 -16.63 5.19 -16.50
N ALA A 175 -15.68 5.55 -17.36
CA ALA A 175 -15.81 6.63 -18.34
C ALA A 175 -16.99 6.41 -19.29
N ASN A 176 -17.26 5.15 -19.67
CA ASN A 176 -18.41 4.74 -20.47
C ASN A 176 -18.46 5.56 -21.76
N SER A 177 -17.30 5.64 -22.44
CA SER A 177 -17.09 6.48 -23.62
C SER A 177 -17.63 5.85 -24.91
N ALA A 178 -17.91 4.56 -24.89
CA ALA A 178 -18.43 3.76 -25.99
C ALA A 178 -19.51 2.79 -25.54
N ILE A 179 -20.25 2.23 -26.51
CA ILE A 179 -21.19 1.13 -26.28
C ILE A 179 -20.42 -0.19 -26.46
N TYR A 180 -20.40 -1.00 -25.40
CA TYR A 180 -19.79 -2.32 -25.39
C TYR A 180 -20.84 -3.43 -25.58
N ALA A 181 -20.40 -4.61 -26.04
CA ALA A 181 -21.26 -5.78 -26.13
C ALA A 181 -21.84 -6.14 -24.76
N PRO A 182 -23.05 -6.75 -24.69
CA PRO A 182 -23.64 -7.14 -23.42
C PRO A 182 -22.77 -8.18 -22.70
N GLY A 183 -22.66 -8.06 -21.39
CA GLY A 183 -21.89 -9.00 -20.58
C GLY A 183 -21.48 -8.41 -19.24
N THR A 184 -20.97 -9.26 -18.34
CA THR A 184 -20.34 -8.81 -17.10
C THR A 184 -18.84 -8.81 -17.29
N TYR A 185 -18.26 -7.62 -17.39
CA TYR A 185 -16.82 -7.45 -17.60
C TYR A 185 -16.09 -7.43 -16.25
N GLY A 186 -15.05 -8.25 -16.11
CA GLY A 186 -14.32 -8.35 -14.85
C GLY A 186 -15.10 -9.07 -13.75
N GLY A 187 -14.97 -8.57 -12.52
CA GLY A 187 -15.54 -9.16 -11.31
C GLY A 187 -14.49 -9.48 -10.25
N ALA A 188 -14.96 -9.96 -9.10
CA ALA A 188 -14.08 -10.37 -8.01
C ALA A 188 -13.23 -11.58 -8.43
N GLY A 189 -11.91 -11.47 -8.31
CA GLY A 189 -11.00 -12.53 -8.75
C GLY A 189 -10.13 -12.10 -9.92
N THR A 190 -9.39 -13.06 -10.46
CA THR A 190 -8.53 -12.86 -11.63
C THR A 190 -9.13 -13.40 -12.93
N THR A 191 -10.19 -14.22 -12.86
CA THR A 191 -10.75 -14.99 -13.98
C THR A 191 -11.13 -14.13 -15.19
N ASN A 192 -11.72 -12.96 -14.96
CA ASN A 192 -12.19 -12.06 -16.02
C ASN A 192 -11.36 -10.76 -16.10
N GLY A 193 -10.15 -10.77 -15.56
CA GLY A 193 -9.26 -9.62 -15.59
C GLY A 193 -9.66 -8.46 -14.68
N GLY A 194 -10.63 -8.64 -13.77
CA GLY A 194 -11.12 -7.58 -12.86
C GLY A 194 -10.16 -7.14 -11.75
N ARG A 195 -9.02 -7.83 -11.58
CA ARG A 195 -8.07 -7.53 -10.50
C ARG A 195 -7.03 -6.52 -10.92
N VAL A 196 -6.89 -5.47 -10.10
CA VAL A 196 -5.74 -4.57 -10.10
C VAL A 196 -4.82 -4.94 -8.94
N VAL A 197 -3.52 -5.07 -9.23
CA VAL A 197 -2.48 -5.31 -8.23
C VAL A 197 -1.65 -4.04 -8.09
N TYR A 198 -1.74 -3.39 -6.93
CA TYR A 198 -0.91 -2.24 -6.61
C TYR A 198 0.39 -2.69 -5.92
N THR A 199 1.53 -2.17 -6.37
CA THR A 199 2.84 -2.52 -5.82
C THR A 199 3.61 -1.26 -5.45
N ALA A 200 4.00 -1.15 -4.19
CA ALA A 200 4.91 -0.13 -3.69
C ALA A 200 6.32 -0.72 -3.55
N VAL A 201 7.34 -0.01 -4.03
CA VAL A 201 8.75 -0.40 -3.92
C VAL A 201 9.54 0.75 -3.34
N MET A 202 10.32 0.47 -2.30
CA MET A 202 11.28 1.41 -1.71
C MET A 202 12.73 0.98 -2.03
N PRO A 203 13.71 1.91 -2.02
CA PRO A 203 15.13 1.61 -2.16
C PRO A 203 15.70 0.71 -1.06
#